data_AF-A0A2N2HI27-F1
#
_entry.id   AF-A0A2N2HI27-F1
#
_cell.length_a   1.000
_cell.length_b   1.000
_cell.length_c   1.000
_cell.angle_alpha   90.00
_cell.angle_beta   90.00
_cell.angle_gamma   90.00
#
_symmetry.space_group_name_H-M   'P 1'
#
loop_
_entity.id
_entity.type
_entity.pdbx_description
1 polymer ?
#
loop_
_entity_poly.entity_id
_entity_poly.type
_entity_poly.pdbx_seq_one_letter_code
_entity_poly.pdbx_strand_id
1 'polypeptide(L)'
;QAYIGQHTLLRMRITLHEHILSLPLSFFRTIQPGQVINALINELASVSGYIGSAVSVPLINVCTLLAMGGYLFYLNPLLAGMSFVIYPLQIVVVPRLQKRANEANRYRVQISRAISGSIGEVITGVHEVHGHAGFALENEKFASQARHLLKANVRMNAYRYGIKFANNFFEHLGPFLLFLVGGAMTIRGHFDLGALVAFLSAYASLSDPWRELMDFYQLREDSRVRYSNVMAAFDLTPDHLLVPVGRDVHRLRGDIDLEGVAFRTPEGARIIEGVNLSIRAGEMVALVGFSGSGKSTLVKVIAQLMPYTGGRARIDGHEVHELTKLDVAENLGMVPQHPFIFSGTVRENLLYSSSASAANRVPGFMPPDLDRIIEVVQQVGLFLDILKFGSQANITPEEHPELVERVLQMRRLFRERYEVQFAEDIEFFDQRRYLNYGSILKNIVFGDFIERRARLEDALSDRHFIE
;
A
#
# COMPACT_ATOMS: atom_id res chain seq x y z
N GLN A 1 -10.56 -16.85 -16.03
CA GLN A 1 -10.55 -16.60 -14.57
C GLN A 1 -9.43 -15.64 -14.18
N ALA A 2 -8.16 -16.03 -14.31
CA ALA A 2 -7.01 -15.24 -13.86
C ALA A 2 -6.96 -13.82 -14.47
N TYR A 3 -7.13 -13.69 -15.78
CA TYR A 3 -7.12 -12.38 -16.46
C TYR A 3 -8.22 -11.44 -15.94
N ILE A 4 -9.46 -11.92 -15.80
CA ILE A 4 -10.59 -11.13 -15.30
C ILE A 4 -10.34 -10.66 -13.86
N GLY A 5 -9.86 -11.57 -13.00
CA GLY A 5 -9.50 -11.23 -11.62
C GLY A 5 -8.43 -10.15 -11.56
N GLN A 6 -7.28 -10.37 -12.20
CA GLN A 6 -6.15 -9.43 -12.19
C GLN A 6 -6.48 -8.08 -12.82
N HIS A 7 -7.23 -8.06 -13.92
CA HIS A 7 -7.64 -6.81 -14.55
C HIS A 7 -8.62 -6.01 -13.67
N THR A 8 -9.52 -6.70 -12.97
CA THR A 8 -10.42 -6.04 -12.00
C THR A 8 -9.64 -5.52 -10.79
N LEU A 9 -8.68 -6.29 -10.29
CA LEU A 9 -7.78 -5.87 -9.21
C LEU A 9 -7.00 -4.61 -9.56
N LEU A 10 -6.44 -4.56 -10.77
CA LEU A 10 -5.72 -3.41 -11.28
C LEU A 10 -6.60 -2.15 -11.25
N ARG A 11 -7.83 -2.24 -11.78
CA ARG A 11 -8.79 -1.13 -11.76
C ARG A 11 -9.14 -0.70 -10.35
N MET A 12 -9.47 -1.64 -9.47
CA MET A 12 -9.79 -1.35 -8.06
C MET A 12 -8.63 -0.64 -7.35
N ARG A 13 -7.39 -1.06 -7.57
CA ARG A 13 -6.19 -0.44 -6.98
C ARG A 13 -5.97 0.97 -7.49
N ILE A 14 -6.07 1.19 -8.80
CA ILE A 14 -5.90 2.52 -9.40
C ILE A 14 -6.98 3.47 -8.86
N THR A 15 -8.25 3.09 -8.96
CA THR A 15 -9.36 3.94 -8.51
C THR A 15 -9.32 4.22 -7.02
N LEU A 16 -9.01 3.22 -6.18
CA LEU A 16 -8.89 3.45 -4.74
C LEU A 16 -7.69 4.34 -4.40
N HIS A 17 -6.56 4.17 -5.09
CA HIS A 17 -5.38 5.01 -4.89
C HIS A 17 -5.66 6.47 -5.27
N GLU A 18 -6.29 6.71 -6.43
CA GLU A 18 -6.74 8.04 -6.86
C GLU A 18 -7.68 8.67 -5.84
N HIS A 19 -8.66 7.90 -5.37
CA HIS A 19 -9.60 8.35 -4.33
C HIS A 19 -8.88 8.71 -3.04
N ILE A 20 -7.99 7.85 -2.54
CA ILE A 20 -7.22 8.09 -1.31
C ILE A 20 -6.43 9.40 -1.40
N LEU A 21 -5.74 9.66 -2.51
CA LEU A 21 -4.96 10.89 -2.69
C LEU A 21 -5.83 12.17 -2.68
N SER A 22 -7.11 12.05 -3.02
CA SER A 22 -8.05 13.17 -3.01
C SER A 22 -8.65 13.48 -1.64
N LEU A 23 -8.44 12.60 -0.64
CA LEU A 23 -9.06 12.74 0.67
C LEU A 23 -8.50 13.91 1.49
N PRO A 24 -9.30 14.46 2.43
CA PRO A 24 -8.89 15.54 3.34
C PRO A 24 -7.61 15.24 4.13
N LEU A 25 -6.79 16.26 4.43
CA LEU A 25 -5.58 16.07 5.26
C LEU A 25 -5.87 15.58 6.68
N SER A 26 -7.08 15.82 7.20
CA SER A 26 -7.52 15.29 8.50
C SER A 26 -7.55 13.76 8.50
N PHE A 27 -7.92 13.14 7.38
CA PHE A 27 -7.92 11.69 7.21
C PHE A 27 -6.52 11.10 7.42
N PHE A 28 -5.51 11.69 6.78
CA PHE A 28 -4.11 11.25 6.86
C PHE A 28 -3.46 11.43 8.23
N ARG A 29 -4.06 12.21 9.14
CA ARG A 29 -3.61 12.30 10.54
C ARG A 29 -4.10 11.13 11.39
N THR A 30 -5.20 10.50 10.99
CA THR A 30 -5.83 9.41 11.75
C THR A 30 -5.48 8.02 11.22
N ILE A 31 -5.27 7.90 9.91
CA ILE A 31 -4.97 6.60 9.29
C ILE A 31 -3.46 6.32 9.31
N GLN A 32 -3.10 5.09 9.65
CA GLN A 32 -1.69 4.66 9.59
C GLN A 32 -1.31 4.32 8.14
N PRO A 33 -0.12 4.72 7.64
CA PRO A 33 0.31 4.39 6.27
C PRO A 33 0.28 2.88 5.96
N GLY A 34 0.61 2.03 6.94
CA GLY A 34 0.53 0.58 6.79
C GLY A 34 -0.88 0.05 6.53
N GLN A 35 -1.92 0.73 7.01
CA GLN A 35 -3.31 0.35 6.74
C GLN A 35 -3.69 0.61 5.28
N VAL A 36 -3.22 1.73 4.71
CA VAL A 36 -3.39 2.05 3.28
C VAL A 36 -2.72 1.00 2.40
N ILE A 37 -1.46 0.67 2.72
CA ILE A 37 -0.69 -0.34 2.00
C ILE A 37 -1.40 -1.71 2.07
N ASN A 38 -1.80 -2.14 3.27
CA ASN A 38 -2.47 -3.42 3.46
C ASN A 38 -3.82 -3.47 2.71
N ALA A 39 -4.59 -2.37 2.69
CA ALA A 39 -5.84 -2.28 1.96
C ALA A 39 -5.64 -2.47 0.44
N LEU A 40 -4.71 -1.71 -0.14
CA LEU A 40 -4.43 -1.74 -1.58
C LEU A 40 -3.80 -3.06 -2.04
N ILE A 41 -2.86 -3.59 -1.26
CA ILE A 41 -2.08 -4.78 -1.67
C ILE A 41 -2.81 -6.07 -1.28
N ASN A 42 -3.16 -6.26 -0.01
CA ASN A 42 -3.62 -7.54 0.53
C ASN A 42 -5.14 -7.69 0.53
N GLU A 43 -5.88 -6.70 1.04
CA GLU A 43 -7.34 -6.84 1.18
C GLU A 43 -8.04 -6.91 -0.18
N LEU A 44 -7.69 -6.03 -1.13
CA LEU A 44 -8.26 -6.06 -2.48
C LEU A 44 -7.89 -7.32 -3.27
N ALA A 45 -6.70 -7.91 -3.04
CA ALA A 45 -6.29 -9.12 -3.76
C ALA A 45 -7.22 -10.31 -3.47
N SER A 46 -7.73 -10.42 -2.25
CA SER A 46 -8.71 -11.46 -1.88
C SER A 46 -10.05 -11.31 -2.62
N VAL A 47 -10.46 -10.07 -2.94
CA VAL A 47 -11.69 -9.78 -3.69
C VAL A 47 -11.54 -10.22 -5.16
N SER A 48 -10.36 -9.99 -5.73
CA SER A 48 -10.01 -10.42 -7.09
C SER A 48 -10.07 -11.94 -7.27
N GLY A 49 -9.62 -12.72 -6.27
CA GLY A 49 -9.69 -14.18 -6.31
C GLY A 49 -11.13 -14.71 -6.45
N TYR A 50 -12.07 -14.09 -5.72
CA TYR A 50 -13.50 -14.37 -5.87
C TYR A 50 -14.03 -13.97 -7.26
N ILE A 51 -13.76 -12.74 -7.72
CA ILE A 51 -14.26 -12.27 -9.03
C ILE A 51 -13.77 -13.16 -10.18
N GLY A 52 -12.51 -13.58 -10.13
CA GLY A 52 -11.93 -14.46 -11.14
C GLY A 52 -12.61 -15.83 -11.21
N SER A 53 -13.08 -16.35 -10.08
CA SER A 53 -13.73 -17.67 -9.95
C SER A 53 -15.27 -17.62 -9.99
N ALA A 54 -15.86 -16.42 -9.93
CA ALA A 54 -17.30 -16.20 -9.73
C ALA A 54 -18.21 -16.89 -10.75
N VAL A 55 -17.75 -17.08 -11.99
CA VAL A 55 -18.53 -17.71 -13.04
C VAL A 55 -18.19 -19.18 -13.21
N SER A 56 -16.91 -19.53 -13.40
CA SER A 56 -16.59 -20.90 -13.81
C SER A 56 -16.67 -21.92 -12.67
N VAL A 57 -16.39 -21.54 -11.41
CA VAL A 57 -16.49 -22.49 -10.29
C VAL A 57 -17.93 -22.92 -10.05
N PRO A 58 -18.91 -22.00 -9.91
CA PRO A 58 -20.31 -22.41 -9.81
C PRO A 58 -20.80 -23.16 -11.04
N LEU A 59 -20.45 -22.68 -12.24
CA LEU A 59 -20.92 -23.29 -13.48
C LEU A 59 -20.43 -24.74 -13.63
N ILE A 60 -19.13 -24.98 -13.48
CA ILE A 60 -18.55 -26.32 -13.61
C ILE A 60 -19.13 -27.24 -12.54
N ASN A 61 -19.13 -26.82 -11.28
CA ASN A 61 -19.57 -27.70 -10.20
C ASN A 61 -21.07 -27.97 -10.19
N VAL A 62 -21.91 -26.99 -10.52
CA VAL A 62 -23.36 -27.21 -10.67
C VAL A 62 -23.63 -28.14 -11.87
N CYS A 63 -22.97 -27.93 -13.01
CA CYS A 63 -23.11 -28.83 -14.16
C CYS A 63 -22.65 -30.25 -13.84
N THR A 64 -21.52 -30.41 -13.14
CA THR A 64 -21.02 -31.73 -12.71
C THR A 64 -22.00 -32.41 -11.75
N LEU A 65 -22.53 -31.67 -10.77
CA LEU A 65 -23.55 -32.20 -9.85
C LEU A 65 -24.82 -32.63 -10.58
N LEU A 66 -25.29 -31.85 -11.54
CA LEU A 66 -26.47 -32.20 -12.35
C LEU A 66 -26.20 -33.41 -13.25
N ALA A 67 -25.04 -33.48 -13.88
CA ALA A 67 -24.66 -34.59 -14.74
C ALA A 67 -24.51 -35.90 -13.94
N MET A 68 -23.79 -35.86 -12.82
CA MET A 68 -23.60 -37.02 -11.94
C MET A 68 -24.90 -37.42 -11.23
N GLY A 69 -25.67 -36.44 -10.75
CA GLY A 69 -27.00 -36.68 -10.18
C GLY A 69 -27.94 -37.32 -11.18
N GLY A 70 -28.01 -36.80 -12.40
CA GLY A 70 -28.78 -37.38 -13.50
C GLY A 70 -28.32 -38.80 -13.85
N TYR A 71 -27.01 -39.05 -13.86
CA TYR A 71 -26.44 -40.38 -14.06
C TYR A 71 -26.86 -41.37 -12.96
N LEU A 72 -26.86 -40.96 -11.68
CA LEU A 72 -27.36 -41.80 -10.59
C LEU A 72 -28.84 -42.15 -10.74
N PHE A 73 -29.68 -41.16 -11.09
CA PHE A 73 -31.10 -41.41 -11.34
C PHE A 73 -31.33 -42.33 -12.54
N TYR A 74 -30.50 -42.24 -13.58
CA TYR A 74 -30.53 -43.15 -14.72
C TYR A 74 -30.17 -44.59 -14.33
N LEU A 75 -29.17 -44.79 -13.47
CA LEU A 75 -28.78 -46.12 -13.00
C LEU A 75 -29.87 -46.78 -12.14
N ASN A 76 -30.36 -46.06 -11.12
CA ASN A 76 -31.42 -46.57 -10.25
C ASN A 76 -32.11 -45.42 -9.49
N PRO A 77 -33.36 -45.06 -9.83
CA PRO A 77 -34.08 -43.96 -9.18
C PRO A 77 -34.28 -44.15 -7.67
N LEU A 78 -34.42 -45.40 -7.20
CA LEU A 78 -34.66 -45.71 -5.79
C LEU A 78 -33.39 -45.51 -4.96
N LEU A 79 -32.25 -46.06 -5.42
CA LEU A 79 -30.96 -45.86 -4.77
C LEU A 79 -30.50 -44.39 -4.84
N ALA A 80 -30.76 -43.70 -5.95
CA ALA A 80 -30.52 -42.27 -6.08
C ALA A 80 -31.34 -41.48 -5.06
N GLY A 81 -32.65 -41.69 -4.99
CA GLY A 81 -33.52 -41.04 -4.01
C GLY A 81 -33.05 -41.23 -2.58
N MET A 82 -32.67 -42.46 -2.19
CA MET A 82 -32.13 -42.75 -0.86
C MET A 82 -30.81 -42.03 -0.57
N SER A 83 -29.92 -41.95 -1.56
CA SER A 83 -28.66 -41.20 -1.46
C SER A 83 -28.93 -39.71 -1.24
N PHE A 84 -29.92 -39.16 -1.94
CA PHE A 84 -30.25 -37.74 -1.85
C PHE A 84 -30.85 -37.33 -0.50
N VAL A 85 -31.45 -38.25 0.27
CA VAL A 85 -32.02 -37.97 1.60
C VAL A 85 -30.98 -37.50 2.61
N ILE A 86 -29.70 -37.83 2.41
CA ILE A 86 -28.60 -37.45 3.31
C ILE A 86 -28.26 -35.95 3.17
N TYR A 87 -28.36 -35.38 1.96
CA TYR A 87 -27.97 -33.99 1.71
C TYR A 87 -28.83 -32.94 2.42
N PRO A 88 -30.18 -33.04 2.49
CA PRO A 88 -31.00 -32.14 3.30
C PRO A 88 -30.54 -32.04 4.75
N LEU A 89 -30.17 -33.18 5.36
CA LEU A 89 -29.65 -33.21 6.72
C LEU A 89 -28.29 -32.49 6.81
N GLN A 90 -27.40 -32.71 5.83
CA GLN A 90 -26.12 -32.02 5.73
C GLN A 90 -26.28 -30.50 5.54
N ILE A 91 -27.19 -30.05 4.67
CA ILE A 91 -27.54 -28.65 4.40
C ILE A 91 -28.09 -27.95 5.65
N VAL A 92 -28.67 -28.71 6.58
CA VAL A 92 -29.26 -28.17 7.82
C VAL A 92 -28.24 -28.15 8.96
N VAL A 93 -27.38 -29.16 9.07
CA VAL A 93 -26.39 -29.29 10.15
C VAL A 93 -25.14 -28.44 9.90
N VAL A 94 -24.54 -28.56 8.70
CA VAL A 94 -23.24 -27.93 8.40
C VAL A 94 -23.30 -26.40 8.48
N PRO A 95 -24.29 -25.70 7.88
CA PRO A 95 -24.35 -24.23 7.96
C PRO A 95 -24.56 -23.70 9.38
N ARG A 96 -25.24 -24.45 10.27
CA ARG A 96 -25.39 -24.05 11.67
C ARG A 96 -24.07 -24.12 12.44
N LEU A 97 -23.28 -25.17 12.20
CA LEU A 97 -21.93 -25.28 12.74
C LEU A 97 -21.01 -24.20 12.15
N GLN A 98 -21.11 -23.95 10.85
CA GLN A 98 -20.35 -22.91 10.15
C GLN A 98 -20.65 -21.52 10.73
N LYS A 99 -21.93 -21.20 10.99
CA LYS A 99 -22.31 -19.92 11.60
C LYS A 99 -21.62 -19.71 12.96
N ARG A 100 -21.64 -20.73 13.83
CA ARG A 100 -20.96 -20.69 15.14
C ARG A 100 -19.44 -20.62 15.02
N ALA A 101 -18.85 -21.32 14.05
CA ALA A 101 -17.42 -21.25 13.76
C ALA A 101 -17.01 -19.83 13.33
N ASN A 102 -17.81 -19.21 12.45
CA ASN A 102 -17.59 -17.84 11.98
C ASN A 102 -17.71 -16.83 13.12
N GLU A 103 -18.71 -16.95 13.99
CA GLU A 103 -18.86 -16.11 15.20
C GLU A 103 -17.65 -16.25 16.14
N ALA A 104 -17.20 -17.48 16.41
CA ALA A 104 -16.01 -17.73 17.22
C ALA A 104 -14.73 -17.18 16.57
N ASN A 105 -14.61 -17.27 15.24
CA ASN A 105 -13.48 -16.69 14.51
C ASN A 105 -13.48 -15.16 14.59
N ARG A 106 -14.64 -14.50 14.47
CA ARG A 106 -14.76 -13.04 14.64
C ARG A 106 -14.29 -12.61 16.03
N TYR A 107 -14.74 -13.31 17.08
CA TYR A 107 -14.32 -13.05 18.45
C TYR A 107 -12.79 -13.24 18.63
N ARG A 108 -12.23 -14.32 18.07
CA ARG A 108 -10.78 -14.58 18.08
C ARG A 108 -9.99 -13.50 17.34
N VAL A 109 -10.48 -13.00 16.20
CA VAL A 109 -9.84 -11.90 15.45
C VAL A 109 -9.83 -10.62 16.29
N GLN A 110 -10.92 -10.28 16.98
CA GLN A 110 -10.99 -9.10 17.84
C GLN A 110 -9.97 -9.16 18.98
N ILE A 111 -9.88 -10.28 19.70
CA ILE A 111 -8.87 -10.47 20.76
C ILE A 111 -7.46 -10.35 20.19
N SER A 112 -7.20 -10.96 19.03
CA SER A 112 -5.89 -10.88 18.37
C SER A 112 -5.52 -9.43 18.03
N ARG A 113 -6.47 -8.62 17.54
CA ARG A 113 -6.23 -7.19 17.25
C ARG A 113 -5.95 -6.39 18.52
N ALA A 114 -6.69 -6.62 19.60
CA ALA A 114 -6.47 -5.97 20.88
C ALA A 114 -5.06 -6.28 21.44
N ILE A 115 -4.61 -7.53 21.33
CA ILE A 115 -3.25 -7.94 21.71
C ILE A 115 -2.21 -7.24 20.84
N SER A 116 -2.37 -7.24 19.51
CA SER A 116 -1.45 -6.53 18.62
C SER A 116 -1.36 -5.04 18.92
N GLY A 117 -2.48 -4.39 19.25
CA GLY A 117 -2.51 -2.99 19.69
C GLY A 117 -1.72 -2.78 20.98
N SER A 118 -1.94 -3.63 21.99
CA SER A 118 -1.21 -3.59 23.26
C SER A 118 0.30 -3.81 23.08
N ILE A 119 0.71 -4.73 22.19
CA ILE A 119 2.12 -4.94 21.86
C ILE A 119 2.69 -3.67 21.18
N GLY A 120 1.96 -3.09 20.23
CA GLY A 120 2.38 -1.87 19.54
C GLY A 120 2.59 -0.69 20.48
N GLU A 121 1.69 -0.52 21.46
CA GLU A 121 1.78 0.48 22.53
C GLU A 121 3.04 0.27 23.38
N VAL A 122 3.28 -0.95 23.87
CA VAL A 122 4.45 -1.29 24.70
C VAL A 122 5.77 -1.10 23.94
N ILE A 123 5.84 -1.49 22.66
CA ILE A 123 7.05 -1.33 21.85
C ILE A 123 7.34 0.14 21.55
N THR A 124 6.31 0.94 21.31
CA THR A 124 6.46 2.38 21.09
C THR A 124 6.87 3.09 22.38
N GLY A 125 6.30 2.68 23.51
CA GLY A 125 6.62 3.14 24.86
C GLY A 125 7.76 2.37 25.54
N VAL A 126 8.62 1.67 24.80
CA VAL A 126 9.59 0.74 25.41
C VAL A 126 10.57 1.44 26.35
N HIS A 127 10.86 2.72 26.10
CA HIS A 127 11.68 3.56 26.97
C HIS A 127 11.04 3.77 28.36
N GLU A 128 9.71 3.85 28.46
CA GLU A 128 9.00 3.92 29.75
C GLU A 128 9.14 2.61 30.52
N VAL A 129 9.03 1.48 29.83
CA VAL A 129 9.21 0.14 30.45
C VAL A 129 10.63 0.00 30.99
N HIS A 130 11.64 0.40 30.21
CA HIS A 130 13.04 0.37 30.65
C HIS A 130 13.32 1.39 31.75
N GLY A 131 12.79 2.61 31.64
CA GLY A 131 12.99 3.71 32.59
C GLY A 131 12.39 3.42 33.97
N HIS A 132 11.29 2.67 34.02
CA HIS A 132 10.58 2.32 35.25
C HIS A 132 10.74 0.84 35.67
N ALA A 133 11.59 0.07 34.97
CA ALA A 133 11.76 -1.37 35.17
C ALA A 133 10.45 -2.19 35.15
N GLY A 134 9.47 -1.79 34.33
CA GLY A 134 8.10 -2.32 34.29
C GLY A 134 7.92 -3.70 33.65
N PHE A 135 8.99 -4.47 33.43
CA PHE A 135 8.97 -5.71 32.64
C PHE A 135 7.99 -6.77 33.16
N ALA A 136 7.92 -6.96 34.49
CA ALA A 136 7.05 -7.97 35.09
C ALA A 136 5.56 -7.62 34.90
N LEU A 137 5.21 -6.33 35.03
CA LEU A 137 3.86 -5.83 34.83
C LEU A 137 3.37 -6.07 33.40
N GLU A 138 4.19 -5.70 32.41
CA GLU A 138 3.83 -5.89 31.01
C GLU A 138 3.78 -7.37 30.61
N ASN A 139 4.68 -8.21 31.16
CA ASN A 139 4.63 -9.65 30.94
C ASN A 139 3.36 -10.30 31.54
N GLU A 140 2.92 -9.87 32.72
CA GLU A 140 1.69 -10.40 33.33
C GLU A 140 0.44 -9.99 32.52
N LYS A 141 0.40 -8.73 32.08
CA LYS A 141 -0.66 -8.21 31.19
C LYS A 141 -0.72 -9.01 29.89
N PHE A 142 0.42 -9.23 29.23
CA PHE A 142 0.50 -10.04 28.03
C PHE A 142 0.07 -11.50 28.29
N ALA A 143 0.54 -12.12 29.38
CA ALA A 143 0.19 -13.49 29.73
C ALA A 143 -1.32 -13.66 29.94
N SER A 144 -1.99 -12.67 30.55
CA SER A 144 -3.45 -12.66 30.68
C SER A 144 -4.14 -12.65 29.31
N GLN A 145 -3.76 -11.72 28.44
CA GLN A 145 -4.36 -11.60 27.11
C GLN A 145 -4.08 -12.86 26.25
N ALA A 146 -2.88 -13.42 26.33
CA ALA A 146 -2.51 -14.66 25.65
C ALA A 146 -3.39 -15.86 26.09
N ARG A 147 -3.72 -15.96 27.38
CA ARG A 147 -4.67 -16.98 27.89
C ARG A 147 -6.08 -16.80 27.32
N HIS A 148 -6.55 -15.56 27.15
CA HIS A 148 -7.83 -15.28 26.49
C HIS A 148 -7.81 -15.68 25.01
N LEU A 149 -6.71 -15.39 24.31
CA LEU A 149 -6.52 -15.79 22.91
C LEU A 149 -6.48 -17.32 22.76
N LEU A 150 -5.81 -18.03 23.68
CA LEU A 150 -5.81 -19.50 23.70
C LEU A 150 -7.24 -20.06 23.80
N LYS A 151 -8.04 -19.59 24.77
CA LYS A 151 -9.44 -20.02 24.94
C LYS A 151 -10.27 -19.75 23.68
N ALA A 152 -10.08 -18.60 23.04
CA ALA A 152 -10.76 -18.26 21.79
C ALA A 152 -10.36 -19.18 20.63
N ASN A 153 -9.06 -19.48 20.49
CA ASN A 153 -8.55 -20.41 19.48
C ASN A 153 -9.08 -21.83 19.70
N VAL A 154 -9.07 -22.34 20.92
CA VAL A 154 -9.61 -23.67 21.25
C VAL A 154 -11.10 -23.75 20.89
N ARG A 155 -11.90 -22.74 21.27
CA ARG A 155 -13.33 -22.71 20.94
C ARG A 155 -13.57 -22.66 19.43
N MET A 156 -12.84 -21.83 18.69
CA MET A 156 -12.92 -21.77 17.23
C MET A 156 -12.54 -23.11 16.58
N ASN A 157 -11.43 -23.71 17.03
CA ASN A 157 -10.97 -24.99 16.52
C ASN A 157 -11.94 -26.12 16.83
N ALA A 158 -12.57 -26.14 18.02
CA ALA A 158 -13.61 -27.10 18.34
C ALA A 158 -14.77 -27.06 17.33
N TYR A 159 -15.25 -25.88 16.94
CA TYR A 159 -16.27 -25.76 15.88
C TYR A 159 -15.74 -26.20 14.51
N ARG A 160 -14.51 -25.83 14.13
CA ARG A 160 -13.88 -26.27 12.86
C ARG A 160 -13.75 -27.79 12.77
N TYR A 161 -13.29 -28.44 13.84
CA TYR A 161 -13.20 -29.90 13.90
C TYR A 161 -14.58 -30.56 13.92
N GLY A 162 -15.57 -29.94 14.58
CA GLY A 162 -16.97 -30.39 14.51
C GLY A 162 -17.53 -30.38 13.08
N ILE A 163 -17.20 -29.36 12.28
CA ILE A 163 -17.56 -29.30 10.85
C ILE A 163 -16.86 -30.42 10.06
N LYS A 164 -15.55 -30.62 10.27
CA LYS A 164 -14.80 -31.71 9.62
C LYS A 164 -15.38 -33.08 9.97
N PHE A 165 -15.71 -33.30 11.25
CA PHE A 165 -16.35 -34.53 11.70
C PHE A 165 -17.72 -34.74 11.04
N ALA A 166 -18.57 -33.71 11.00
CA ALA A 166 -19.88 -33.79 10.35
C ALA A 166 -19.75 -34.11 8.86
N ASN A 167 -18.85 -33.42 8.14
CA ASN A 167 -18.61 -33.69 6.72
C ASN A 167 -18.13 -35.13 6.49
N ASN A 168 -17.12 -35.58 7.24
CA ASN A 168 -16.57 -36.93 7.12
C ASN A 168 -17.62 -38.01 7.46
N PHE A 169 -18.47 -37.74 8.46
CA PHE A 169 -19.57 -38.62 8.82
C PHE A 169 -20.58 -38.77 7.67
N PHE A 170 -21.04 -37.67 7.07
CA PHE A 170 -21.98 -37.73 5.94
C PHE A 170 -21.36 -38.32 4.67
N GLU A 171 -20.07 -38.04 4.42
CA GLU A 171 -19.31 -38.60 3.30
C GLU A 171 -19.25 -40.13 3.34
N HIS A 172 -19.02 -40.72 4.53
CA HIS A 172 -18.99 -42.18 4.70
C HIS A 172 -20.37 -42.82 4.93
N LEU A 173 -21.36 -42.05 5.42
CA LEU A 173 -22.72 -42.56 5.65
C LEU A 173 -23.42 -42.93 4.35
N GLY A 174 -23.21 -42.17 3.27
CA GLY A 174 -23.80 -42.44 1.95
C GLY A 174 -23.39 -43.79 1.37
N PRO A 175 -22.09 -44.04 1.17
CA PRO A 175 -21.60 -45.33 0.68
C PRO A 175 -22.00 -46.48 1.61
N PHE A 176 -22.01 -46.27 2.93
CA PHE A 176 -22.47 -47.28 3.88
C PHE A 176 -23.92 -47.70 3.64
N LEU A 177 -24.84 -46.73 3.53
CA LEU A 177 -26.25 -47.00 3.25
C LEU A 177 -26.45 -47.61 1.85
N LEU A 178 -25.69 -47.15 0.87
CA LEU A 178 -25.69 -47.70 -0.48
C LEU A 178 -25.19 -49.14 -0.54
N PHE A 179 -24.14 -49.48 0.19
CA PHE A 179 -23.66 -50.86 0.31
C PHE A 179 -24.69 -51.74 1.00
N LEU A 180 -25.33 -51.26 2.07
CA LEU A 180 -26.31 -52.02 2.83
C LEU A 180 -27.56 -52.36 1.99
N VAL A 181 -28.11 -51.35 1.31
CA VAL A 181 -29.35 -51.51 0.53
C VAL A 181 -29.08 -52.04 -0.87
N GLY A 182 -28.10 -51.46 -1.57
CA GLY A 182 -27.69 -51.89 -2.91
C GLY A 182 -27.12 -53.30 -2.89
N GLY A 183 -26.30 -53.65 -1.90
CA GLY A 183 -25.79 -55.01 -1.71
C GLY A 183 -26.92 -56.02 -1.46
N ALA A 184 -27.91 -55.69 -0.63
CA ALA A 184 -29.08 -56.55 -0.42
C ALA A 184 -29.92 -56.73 -1.69
N MET A 185 -30.07 -55.69 -2.52
CA MET A 185 -30.74 -55.77 -3.82
C MET A 185 -29.98 -56.62 -4.82
N THR A 186 -28.64 -56.53 -4.84
CA THR A 186 -27.78 -57.35 -5.69
C THR A 186 -27.83 -58.83 -5.30
N ILE A 187 -27.82 -59.16 -4.01
CA ILE A 187 -27.97 -60.54 -3.53
C ILE A 187 -29.32 -61.15 -3.95
N ARG A 188 -30.38 -60.33 -3.98
CA ARG A 188 -31.73 -60.74 -4.46
C ARG A 188 -31.85 -60.75 -6.00
N GLY A 189 -30.79 -60.42 -6.74
CA GLY A 189 -30.77 -60.41 -8.21
C GLY A 189 -31.51 -59.24 -8.85
N HIS A 190 -31.85 -58.19 -8.10
CA HIS A 190 -32.61 -57.03 -8.59
C HIS A 190 -31.70 -55.89 -9.08
N PHE A 191 -30.39 -55.99 -8.87
CA PHE A 191 -29.43 -54.97 -9.23
C PHE A 191 -28.06 -55.58 -9.55
N ASP A 192 -27.46 -55.20 -10.68
CA ASP A 192 -26.18 -55.75 -11.11
C ASP A 192 -25.02 -55.29 -10.19
N LEU A 193 -24.07 -56.19 -9.94
CA LEU A 193 -22.90 -55.89 -9.13
C LEU A 193 -22.01 -54.83 -9.80
N GLY A 194 -21.88 -54.88 -11.13
CA GLY A 194 -21.17 -53.85 -11.91
C GLY A 194 -21.83 -52.49 -11.80
N ALA A 195 -23.17 -52.44 -11.90
CA ALA A 195 -23.95 -51.23 -11.70
C ALA A 195 -23.81 -50.66 -10.27
N LEU A 196 -23.69 -51.51 -9.24
CA LEU A 196 -23.45 -51.07 -7.85
C LEU A 196 -22.08 -50.41 -7.68
N VAL A 197 -21.03 -50.99 -8.28
CA VAL A 197 -19.68 -50.40 -8.24
C VAL A 197 -19.64 -49.08 -9.02
N ALA A 198 -20.31 -49.00 -10.16
CA ALA A 198 -20.46 -47.76 -10.94
C ALA A 198 -21.22 -46.70 -10.15
N PHE A 199 -22.30 -47.08 -9.45
CA PHE A 199 -23.10 -46.20 -8.61
C PHE A 199 -22.28 -45.63 -7.45
N LEU A 200 -21.51 -46.48 -6.75
CA LEU A 200 -20.64 -46.05 -5.65
C LEU A 200 -19.56 -45.08 -6.13
N SER A 201 -18.96 -45.34 -7.30
CA SER A 201 -17.97 -44.44 -7.91
C SER A 201 -18.59 -43.08 -8.25
N ALA A 202 -19.76 -43.08 -8.91
CA ALA A 202 -20.46 -41.84 -9.28
C ALA A 202 -20.94 -41.05 -8.04
N TYR A 203 -21.39 -41.75 -6.98
CA TYR A 203 -21.74 -41.13 -5.72
C TYR A 203 -20.52 -40.49 -5.04
N ALA A 204 -19.38 -41.18 -5.01
CA ALA A 204 -18.14 -40.62 -4.46
C ALA A 204 -17.71 -39.36 -5.21
N SER A 205 -17.89 -39.31 -6.54
CA SER A 205 -17.59 -38.12 -7.35
C SER A 205 -18.52 -36.92 -7.09
N LEU A 206 -19.64 -37.07 -6.37
CA LEU A 206 -20.52 -35.94 -5.99
C LEU A 206 -19.97 -35.13 -4.80
N SER A 207 -19.08 -35.69 -3.98
CA SER A 207 -18.58 -35.00 -2.78
C SER A 207 -17.64 -33.84 -3.13
N ASP A 208 -16.78 -34.00 -4.15
CA ASP A 208 -15.81 -32.98 -4.56
C ASP A 208 -16.48 -31.69 -5.08
N PRO A 209 -17.40 -31.73 -6.06
CA PRO A 209 -18.07 -30.53 -6.56
C PRO A 209 -18.91 -29.83 -5.48
N TRP A 210 -19.49 -30.61 -4.57
CA TRP A 210 -20.22 -30.07 -3.42
C TRP A 210 -19.30 -29.31 -2.47
N ARG A 211 -18.14 -29.88 -2.14
CA ARG A 211 -17.13 -29.24 -1.30
C ARG A 211 -16.61 -27.96 -1.95
N GLU A 212 -16.32 -27.98 -3.25
CA GLU A 212 -15.88 -26.79 -3.99
C GLU A 212 -16.92 -25.67 -3.98
N LEU A 213 -18.22 -25.99 -4.10
CA LEU A 213 -19.29 -24.99 -3.97
C LEU A 213 -19.37 -24.39 -2.56
N MET A 214 -19.15 -25.20 -1.53
CA MET A 214 -19.11 -24.72 -0.15
C MET A 214 -17.92 -23.78 0.09
N ASP A 215 -16.73 -24.16 -0.41
CA ASP A 215 -15.53 -23.33 -0.32
C ASP A 215 -15.69 -22.03 -1.11
N PHE A 216 -16.32 -22.09 -2.29
CA PHE A 216 -16.68 -20.91 -3.07
C PHE A 216 -17.63 -19.97 -2.31
N TYR A 217 -18.64 -20.52 -1.63
CA TYR A 217 -19.53 -19.72 -0.79
C TYR A 217 -18.79 -19.03 0.35
N GLN A 218 -17.87 -19.73 1.02
CA GLN A 218 -17.03 -19.13 2.07
C GLN A 218 -16.14 -18.01 1.51
N LEU A 219 -15.49 -18.25 0.36
CA LEU A 219 -14.68 -17.25 -0.33
C LEU A 219 -15.50 -15.99 -0.65
N ARG A 220 -16.74 -16.16 -1.15
CA ARG A 220 -17.65 -15.04 -1.41
C ARG A 220 -17.91 -14.20 -0.16
N GLU A 221 -18.26 -14.83 0.95
CA GLU A 221 -18.57 -14.12 2.20
C GLU A 221 -17.34 -13.40 2.76
N ASP A 222 -16.17 -14.05 2.74
CA ASP A 222 -14.92 -13.45 3.19
C ASP A 222 -14.52 -12.24 2.31
N SER A 223 -14.60 -12.38 0.98
CA SER A 223 -14.33 -11.29 0.04
C SER A 223 -15.32 -10.13 0.19
N ARG A 224 -16.61 -10.42 0.41
CA ARG A 224 -17.63 -9.39 0.66
C ARG A 224 -17.33 -8.56 1.91
N VAL A 225 -16.99 -9.22 3.02
CA VAL A 225 -16.68 -8.53 4.28
C VAL A 225 -15.41 -7.69 4.14
N ARG A 226 -14.35 -8.22 3.53
CA ARG A 226 -13.11 -7.47 3.30
C ARG A 226 -13.32 -6.26 2.41
N TYR A 227 -14.03 -6.42 1.29
CA TYR A 227 -14.39 -5.32 0.41
C TYR A 227 -15.17 -4.23 1.17
N SER A 228 -16.21 -4.60 1.92
CA SER A 228 -17.00 -3.65 2.70
C SER A 228 -16.17 -2.89 3.74
N ASN A 229 -15.24 -3.56 4.42
CA ASN A 229 -14.37 -2.91 5.41
C ASN A 229 -13.41 -1.92 4.75
N VAL A 230 -12.83 -2.28 3.60
CA VAL A 230 -11.96 -1.37 2.84
C VAL A 230 -12.77 -0.16 2.38
N MET A 231 -13.91 -0.37 1.71
CA MET A 231 -14.72 0.74 1.22
C MET A 231 -15.15 1.67 2.36
N ALA A 232 -15.64 1.13 3.48
CA ALA A 232 -16.03 1.92 4.64
C ALA A 232 -14.86 2.70 5.28
N ALA A 233 -13.63 2.17 5.24
CA ALA A 233 -12.46 2.85 5.78
C ALA A 233 -12.04 4.07 4.94
N PHE A 234 -12.43 4.12 3.66
CA PHE A 234 -12.09 5.20 2.72
C PHE A 234 -13.34 5.94 2.21
N ASP A 235 -14.49 5.79 2.89
CA ASP A 235 -15.77 6.41 2.52
C ASP A 235 -15.84 7.86 3.02
N LEU A 236 -14.95 8.68 2.47
CA LEU A 236 -14.88 10.11 2.72
C LEU A 236 -14.91 10.86 1.38
N THR A 237 -15.48 12.06 1.40
CA THR A 237 -15.49 12.95 0.25
C THR A 237 -14.32 13.94 0.34
N PRO A 238 -13.68 14.30 -0.79
CA PRO A 238 -12.72 15.40 -0.84
C PRO A 238 -13.32 16.72 -0.33
N ASP A 239 -12.53 17.52 0.38
CA ASP A 239 -12.96 18.84 0.86
C ASP A 239 -13.19 19.85 -0.28
N HIS A 240 -12.46 19.69 -1.38
CA HIS A 240 -12.43 20.62 -2.51
C HIS A 240 -12.37 19.86 -3.83
N LEU A 241 -12.85 20.50 -4.90
CA LEU A 241 -12.62 20.01 -6.26
C LEU A 241 -11.12 20.03 -6.56
N LEU A 242 -10.61 19.00 -7.23
CA LEU A 242 -9.19 18.92 -7.57
C LEU A 242 -8.83 19.85 -8.72
N VAL A 243 -9.69 19.91 -9.74
CA VAL A 243 -9.49 20.65 -11.01
C VAL A 243 -10.78 21.44 -11.31
N PRO A 244 -10.70 22.65 -11.89
CA PRO A 244 -11.88 23.41 -12.24
C PRO A 244 -12.71 22.71 -13.33
N VAL A 245 -14.04 22.86 -13.23
CA VAL A 245 -15.00 22.30 -14.19
C VAL A 245 -15.60 23.44 -15.00
N GLY A 246 -15.44 23.40 -16.33
CA GLY A 246 -16.04 24.38 -17.24
C GLY A 246 -15.36 25.75 -17.27
N ARG A 247 -14.17 25.90 -16.66
CA ARG A 247 -13.34 27.11 -16.74
C ARG A 247 -11.85 26.78 -16.64
N ASP A 248 -11.01 27.72 -17.04
CA ASP A 248 -9.56 27.67 -16.81
C ASP A 248 -9.19 27.96 -15.36
N VAL A 249 -7.95 27.61 -15.00
CA VAL A 249 -7.35 27.89 -13.68
C VAL A 249 -7.26 29.41 -13.47
N HIS A 250 -7.65 29.88 -12.30
CA HIS A 250 -7.55 31.31 -11.97
C HIS A 250 -6.08 31.77 -11.93
N ARG A 251 -5.83 33.01 -12.33
CA ARG A 251 -4.55 33.69 -12.10
C ARG A 251 -4.80 34.81 -11.10
N LEU A 252 -4.28 34.64 -9.89
CA LEU A 252 -4.52 35.51 -8.75
C LEU A 252 -3.33 36.50 -8.61
N ARG A 253 -3.64 37.72 -8.18
CA ARG A 253 -2.70 38.80 -7.87
C ARG A 253 -2.13 38.66 -6.46
N GLY A 254 -2.91 38.09 -5.54
CA GLY A 254 -2.48 37.77 -4.18
C GLY A 254 -3.02 38.70 -3.09
N ASP A 255 -4.17 39.35 -3.31
CA ASP A 255 -4.90 40.05 -2.26
C ASP A 255 -5.59 39.02 -1.34
N ILE A 256 -5.40 39.10 -0.02
CA ILE A 256 -5.96 38.15 0.95
C ILE A 256 -6.82 38.91 1.96
N ASP A 257 -8.09 38.53 2.07
CA ASP A 257 -9.04 39.11 3.01
C ASP A 257 -9.69 38.04 3.90
N LEU A 258 -9.49 38.17 5.21
CA LEU A 258 -10.06 37.33 6.25
C LEU A 258 -11.06 38.16 7.06
N GLU A 259 -12.29 37.67 7.17
CA GLU A 259 -13.37 38.31 7.91
C GLU A 259 -13.93 37.33 8.95
N GLY A 260 -13.61 37.56 10.22
CA GLY A 260 -14.08 36.76 11.34
C GLY A 260 -13.73 35.27 11.24
N VAL A 261 -12.61 34.92 10.61
CA VAL A 261 -12.23 33.52 10.37
C VAL A 261 -12.07 32.78 11.68
N ALA A 262 -12.72 31.62 11.77
CA ALA A 262 -12.64 30.73 12.92
C ALA A 262 -12.28 29.30 12.48
N PHE A 263 -11.57 28.57 13.33
CA PHE A 263 -11.29 27.16 13.14
C PHE A 263 -11.45 26.41 14.45
N ARG A 264 -12.20 25.32 14.40
CA ARG A 264 -12.41 24.38 15.50
C ARG A 264 -12.01 23.00 15.07
N THR A 265 -11.33 22.27 15.95
CA THR A 265 -11.03 20.87 15.69
C THR A 265 -12.30 20.03 15.77
N PRO A 266 -12.34 18.81 15.19
CA PRO A 266 -13.47 17.90 15.32
C PRO A 266 -13.86 17.60 16.78
N GLU A 267 -12.88 17.63 17.69
CA GLU A 267 -13.06 17.43 19.13
C GLU A 267 -13.62 18.68 19.85
N GLY A 268 -13.84 19.78 19.12
CA GLY A 268 -14.44 21.01 19.62
C GLY A 268 -13.46 22.05 20.15
N ALA A 269 -12.15 21.78 20.10
CA ALA A 269 -11.14 22.75 20.53
C ALA A 269 -11.09 23.95 19.57
N ARG A 270 -11.15 25.17 20.12
CA ARG A 270 -11.11 26.40 19.33
C ARG A 270 -9.67 26.84 19.16
N ILE A 271 -9.19 26.86 17.92
CA ILE A 271 -7.79 27.18 17.61
C ILE A 271 -7.66 28.58 17.00
N ILE A 272 -8.64 29.00 16.21
CA ILE A 272 -8.74 30.35 15.65
C ILE A 272 -10.13 30.88 16.00
N GLU A 273 -10.20 32.10 16.54
CA GLU A 273 -11.44 32.73 16.99
C GLU A 273 -11.60 34.13 16.39
N GLY A 274 -12.26 34.24 15.23
CA GLY A 274 -12.71 35.53 14.70
C GLY A 274 -11.60 36.43 14.17
N VAL A 275 -10.62 35.88 13.44
CA VAL A 275 -9.50 36.65 12.88
C VAL A 275 -9.98 37.52 11.72
N ASN A 276 -9.66 38.82 11.80
CA ASN A 276 -9.82 39.77 10.70
C ASN A 276 -8.43 40.23 10.24
N LEU A 277 -8.13 40.08 8.95
CA LEU A 277 -6.83 40.38 8.38
C LEU A 277 -6.99 40.72 6.89
N SER A 278 -6.34 41.79 6.43
CA SER A 278 -6.27 42.15 5.00
C SER A 278 -4.80 42.31 4.62
N ILE A 279 -4.38 41.65 3.55
CA ILE A 279 -3.03 41.71 2.99
C ILE A 279 -3.17 42.06 1.51
N ARG A 280 -2.54 43.14 1.07
CA ARG A 280 -2.58 43.56 -0.34
C ARG A 280 -1.53 42.82 -1.15
N ALA A 281 -1.79 42.65 -2.44
CA ALA A 281 -0.84 42.07 -3.38
C ALA A 281 0.53 42.80 -3.30
N GLY A 282 1.59 42.04 -3.10
CA GLY A 282 2.97 42.55 -2.96
C GLY A 282 3.36 42.98 -1.55
N GLU A 283 2.45 42.98 -0.57
CA GLU A 283 2.81 43.24 0.83
C GLU A 283 3.51 42.03 1.47
N MET A 284 4.51 42.32 2.30
CA MET A 284 5.18 41.30 3.12
C MET A 284 4.73 41.47 4.58
N VAL A 285 4.05 40.45 5.10
CA VAL A 285 3.47 40.47 6.45
C VAL A 285 4.13 39.42 7.32
N ALA A 286 4.49 39.81 8.54
CA ALA A 286 5.03 38.91 9.56
C ALA A 286 3.96 38.62 10.63
N LEU A 287 3.60 37.34 10.79
CA LEU A 287 2.66 36.90 11.83
C LEU A 287 3.42 36.44 13.08
N VAL A 288 3.31 37.19 14.18
CA VAL A 288 4.02 36.93 15.45
C VAL A 288 3.07 36.50 16.57
N GLY A 289 3.57 35.72 17.53
CA GLY A 289 2.80 35.28 18.70
C GLY A 289 3.37 34.03 19.37
N PHE A 290 2.87 33.68 20.56
CA PHE A 290 3.33 32.53 21.35
C PHE A 290 3.16 31.18 20.63
N SER A 291 3.94 30.16 21.01
CA SER A 291 3.72 28.80 20.52
C SER A 291 2.29 28.34 20.82
N GLY A 292 1.65 27.65 19.88
CA GLY A 292 0.25 27.20 20.00
C GLY A 292 -0.82 28.26 19.71
N SER A 293 -0.47 29.52 19.43
CA SER A 293 -1.43 30.60 19.17
C SER A 293 -2.21 30.53 17.83
N GLY A 294 -2.19 29.38 17.13
CA GLY A 294 -2.92 29.20 15.88
C GLY A 294 -2.27 29.75 14.59
N LYS A 295 -1.04 30.28 14.64
CA LYS A 295 -0.35 30.87 13.46
C LYS A 295 -0.24 29.90 12.28
N SER A 296 0.35 28.72 12.51
CA SER A 296 0.50 27.70 11.47
C SER A 296 -0.86 27.16 10.99
N THR A 297 -1.87 27.20 11.85
CA THR A 297 -3.25 26.84 11.52
C THR A 297 -3.85 27.86 10.55
N LEU A 298 -3.66 29.15 10.79
CA LEU A 298 -4.15 30.24 9.93
C LEU A 298 -3.52 30.17 8.54
N VAL A 299 -2.20 29.95 8.47
CA VAL A 299 -1.49 29.76 7.19
C VAL A 299 -2.03 28.55 6.44
N LYS A 300 -2.32 27.43 7.14
CA LYS A 300 -2.93 26.24 6.52
C LYS A 300 -4.35 26.49 6.01
N VAL A 301 -5.12 27.36 6.67
CA VAL A 301 -6.45 27.76 6.18
C VAL A 301 -6.32 28.56 4.88
N ILE A 302 -5.44 29.56 4.84
CA ILE A 302 -5.18 30.37 3.64
C ILE A 302 -4.67 29.49 2.48
N ALA A 303 -3.75 28.57 2.77
CA ALA A 303 -3.23 27.59 1.80
C ALA A 303 -4.22 26.48 1.46
N GLN A 304 -5.47 26.55 1.91
CA GLN A 304 -6.52 25.56 1.66
C GLN A 304 -6.15 24.14 2.13
N LEU A 305 -5.20 23.99 3.06
CA LEU A 305 -4.80 22.71 3.65
C LEU A 305 -5.67 22.30 4.83
N MET A 306 -6.45 23.24 5.37
CA MET A 306 -7.46 22.98 6.38
C MET A 306 -8.70 23.83 6.12
N PRO A 307 -9.91 23.29 6.37
CA PRO A 307 -11.12 24.09 6.29
C PRO A 307 -11.16 25.11 7.43
N TYR A 308 -11.91 26.20 7.24
CA TYR A 308 -12.35 27.07 8.33
C TYR A 308 -13.78 26.70 8.73
N THR A 309 -14.14 26.93 10.00
CA THR A 309 -15.45 26.56 10.58
C THR A 309 -16.39 27.75 10.77
N GLY A 310 -15.93 28.97 10.49
CA GLY A 310 -16.74 30.18 10.52
C GLY A 310 -15.99 31.38 9.93
N GLY A 311 -16.72 32.45 9.64
CA GLY A 311 -16.19 33.63 8.95
C GLY A 311 -16.08 33.43 7.44
N ARG A 312 -15.23 34.24 6.80
CA ARG A 312 -14.91 34.17 5.36
C ARG A 312 -13.42 34.37 5.14
N ALA A 313 -12.88 33.64 4.17
CA ALA A 313 -11.49 33.76 3.77
C ALA A 313 -11.46 33.84 2.25
N ARG A 314 -10.94 34.95 1.71
CA ARG A 314 -10.92 35.23 0.28
C ARG A 314 -9.51 35.49 -0.23
N ILE A 315 -9.25 35.07 -1.47
CA ILE A 315 -8.06 35.45 -2.25
C ILE A 315 -8.55 36.12 -3.53
N ASP A 316 -8.17 37.38 -3.77
CA ASP A 316 -8.68 38.22 -4.87
C ASP A 316 -10.22 38.24 -4.96
N GLY A 317 -10.89 38.23 -3.80
CA GLY A 317 -12.36 38.20 -3.72
C GLY A 317 -13.01 36.82 -3.90
N HIS A 318 -12.27 35.79 -4.31
CA HIS A 318 -12.76 34.40 -4.40
C HIS A 318 -12.70 33.70 -3.04
N GLU A 319 -13.79 33.06 -2.61
CA GLU A 319 -13.79 32.28 -1.37
C GLU A 319 -12.83 31.09 -1.47
N VAL A 320 -11.95 30.95 -0.48
CA VAL A 320 -10.90 29.92 -0.45
C VAL A 320 -11.49 28.51 -0.55
N HIS A 321 -12.67 28.26 0.00
CA HIS A 321 -13.28 26.92 -0.05
C HIS A 321 -13.91 26.59 -1.42
N GLU A 322 -14.22 27.60 -2.24
CA GLU A 322 -14.80 27.43 -3.58
C GLU A 322 -13.73 27.25 -4.66
N LEU A 323 -12.50 27.68 -4.38
CA LEU A 323 -11.35 27.43 -5.25
C LEU A 323 -11.05 25.94 -5.36
N THR A 324 -10.57 25.50 -6.52
CA THR A 324 -10.07 24.12 -6.68
C THR A 324 -8.65 24.00 -6.14
N LYS A 325 -8.19 22.77 -5.88
CA LYS A 325 -6.81 22.52 -5.48
C LYS A 325 -5.80 23.04 -6.49
N LEU A 326 -6.11 22.91 -7.78
CA LEU A 326 -5.27 23.42 -8.86
C LEU A 326 -5.22 24.96 -8.88
N ASP A 327 -6.33 25.65 -8.60
CA ASP A 327 -6.32 27.11 -8.47
C ASP A 327 -5.39 27.57 -7.33
N VAL A 328 -5.43 26.89 -6.19
CA VAL A 328 -4.55 27.26 -5.06
C VAL A 328 -3.10 26.89 -5.35
N ALA A 329 -2.83 25.69 -5.87
CA ALA A 329 -1.47 25.20 -6.10
C ALA A 329 -0.68 26.03 -7.14
N GLU A 330 -1.33 26.55 -8.17
CA GLU A 330 -0.68 27.38 -9.19
C GLU A 330 -0.43 28.83 -8.74
N ASN A 331 -1.12 29.29 -7.70
CA ASN A 331 -1.05 30.69 -7.24
C ASN A 331 -0.41 30.87 -5.86
N LEU A 332 -0.27 29.79 -5.07
CA LEU A 332 0.23 29.86 -3.70
C LEU A 332 1.37 28.86 -3.47
N GLY A 333 2.54 29.38 -3.12
CA GLY A 333 3.68 28.60 -2.64
C GLY A 333 3.70 28.50 -1.12
N MET A 334 3.93 27.31 -0.57
CA MET A 334 4.08 27.10 0.88
C MET A 334 5.40 26.39 1.19
N VAL A 335 6.16 26.97 2.13
CA VAL A 335 7.31 26.30 2.72
C VAL A 335 6.91 25.78 4.11
N PRO A 336 6.80 24.46 4.31
CA PRO A 336 6.39 23.90 5.59
C PRO A 336 7.51 24.01 6.63
N GLN A 337 7.13 24.03 7.91
CA GLN A 337 8.07 24.04 9.04
C GLN A 337 9.00 22.82 9.04
N HIS A 338 8.49 21.66 8.60
CA HIS A 338 9.26 20.44 8.38
C HIS A 338 9.12 20.04 6.91
N PRO A 339 10.12 20.31 6.06
CA PRO A 339 10.07 19.94 4.66
C PRO A 339 10.07 18.42 4.49
N PHE A 340 9.34 17.96 3.48
CA PHE A 340 9.33 16.56 3.05
C PHE A 340 10.08 16.45 1.72
N ILE A 341 10.97 15.47 1.62
CA ILE A 341 11.73 15.16 0.40
C ILE A 341 11.34 13.74 -0.03
N PHE A 342 10.83 13.62 -1.25
CA PHE A 342 10.50 12.33 -1.84
C PHE A 342 11.78 11.56 -2.17
N SER A 343 11.71 10.23 -2.10
CA SER A 343 12.77 9.38 -2.64
C SER A 343 12.90 9.62 -4.14
N GLY A 344 14.12 9.91 -4.60
CA GLY A 344 14.40 10.28 -5.98
C GLY A 344 15.63 11.16 -6.08
N THR A 345 15.81 11.79 -7.23
CA THR A 345 16.90 12.73 -7.47
C THR A 345 16.59 14.12 -6.85
N VAL A 346 17.64 14.92 -6.66
CA VAL A 346 17.49 16.33 -6.28
C VAL A 346 16.65 17.08 -7.32
N ARG A 347 16.88 16.80 -8.60
CA ARG A 347 16.14 17.43 -9.72
C ARG A 347 14.64 17.14 -9.64
N GLU A 348 14.25 15.88 -9.39
CA GLU A 348 12.84 15.50 -9.28
C GLU A 348 12.14 16.20 -8.13
N ASN A 349 12.81 16.34 -6.97
CA ASN A 349 12.25 17.04 -5.82
C ASN A 349 12.11 18.55 -6.06
N LEU A 350 13.13 19.18 -6.66
CA LEU A 350 13.08 20.61 -7.01
C LEU A 350 12.00 20.92 -8.05
N LEU A 351 11.79 20.01 -9.00
CA LEU A 351 10.82 20.18 -10.09
C LEU A 351 9.46 19.55 -9.79
N TYR A 352 9.18 19.15 -8.54
CA TYR A 352 7.94 18.45 -8.19
C TYR A 352 6.71 19.26 -8.58
N SER A 353 6.68 20.55 -8.19
CA SER A 353 5.57 21.46 -8.53
C SER A 353 5.43 21.65 -10.04
N SER A 354 6.54 21.93 -10.73
CA SER A 354 6.59 22.07 -12.19
C SER A 354 6.09 20.82 -12.93
N SER A 355 6.46 19.64 -12.43
CA SER A 355 6.03 18.35 -13.00
C SER A 355 4.54 18.11 -12.76
N ALA A 356 4.00 18.54 -11.62
CA ALA A 356 2.58 18.50 -11.32
C ALA A 356 1.78 19.42 -12.26
N SER A 357 2.23 20.66 -12.49
CA SER A 357 1.60 21.59 -13.44
C SER A 357 1.58 21.01 -14.87
N ALA A 358 2.69 20.38 -15.30
CA ALA A 358 2.76 19.68 -16.59
C ALA A 358 1.77 18.51 -16.67
N ALA A 359 1.69 17.67 -15.62
CA ALA A 359 0.77 16.54 -15.55
C ALA A 359 -0.70 16.98 -15.60
N ASN A 360 -1.03 18.12 -14.97
CA ASN A 360 -2.35 18.74 -15.00
C ASN A 360 -2.65 19.51 -16.29
N ARG A 361 -1.69 19.58 -17.23
CA ARG A 361 -1.82 20.29 -18.52
C ARG A 361 -2.25 21.75 -18.36
N VAL A 362 -1.67 22.45 -17.39
CA VAL A 362 -1.97 23.86 -17.14
C VAL A 362 -1.66 24.69 -18.40
N PRO A 363 -2.63 25.46 -18.94
CA PRO A 363 -2.44 26.22 -20.17
C PRO A 363 -1.27 27.21 -20.09
N GLY A 364 -0.35 27.12 -21.05
CA GLY A 364 0.81 28.01 -21.15
C GLY A 364 1.97 27.67 -20.21
N PHE A 365 1.88 26.57 -19.44
CA PHE A 365 3.00 26.08 -18.64
C PHE A 365 4.12 25.54 -19.54
N MET A 366 5.35 25.99 -19.31
CA MET A 366 6.55 25.43 -19.92
C MET A 366 7.48 24.93 -18.80
N PRO A 367 7.99 23.69 -18.87
CA PRO A 367 8.99 23.21 -17.92
C PRO A 367 10.22 24.13 -17.93
N PRO A 368 10.82 24.42 -16.77
CA PRO A 368 12.04 25.23 -16.73
C PRO A 368 13.18 24.47 -17.41
N ASP A 369 13.97 25.20 -18.20
CA ASP A 369 15.21 24.70 -18.76
C ASP A 369 16.33 24.64 -17.70
N LEU A 370 17.47 24.06 -18.09
CA LEU A 370 18.60 23.89 -17.16
C LEU A 370 19.15 25.22 -16.67
N ASP A 371 19.20 26.23 -17.54
CA ASP A 371 19.74 27.54 -17.21
C ASP A 371 18.88 28.23 -16.14
N ARG A 372 17.54 28.17 -16.28
CA ARG A 372 16.63 28.69 -15.27
C ARG A 372 16.73 27.95 -13.94
N ILE A 373 16.91 26.63 -13.97
CA ILE A 373 17.12 25.83 -12.75
C ILE A 373 18.40 26.27 -12.04
N ILE A 374 19.50 26.41 -12.78
CA ILE A 374 20.80 26.85 -12.22
C ILE A 374 20.67 28.26 -11.63
N GLU A 375 20.04 29.19 -12.33
CA GLU A 375 19.83 30.56 -11.87
C GLU A 375 19.07 30.60 -10.53
N VAL A 376 17.95 29.87 -10.43
CA VAL A 376 17.15 29.82 -9.20
C VAL A 376 17.92 29.19 -8.06
N VAL A 377 18.61 28.07 -8.32
CA VAL A 377 19.44 27.37 -7.32
C VAL A 377 20.57 28.27 -6.80
N GLN A 378 21.15 29.12 -7.65
CA GLN A 378 22.14 30.11 -7.25
C GLN A 378 21.52 31.20 -6.37
N GLN A 379 20.36 31.74 -6.76
CA GLN A 379 19.67 32.79 -6.01
C GLN A 379 19.28 32.34 -4.59
N VAL A 380 18.87 31.08 -4.42
CA VAL A 380 18.53 30.53 -3.09
C VAL A 380 19.75 30.02 -2.30
N GLY A 381 20.96 30.11 -2.87
CA GLY A 381 22.20 29.73 -2.20
C GLY A 381 22.48 28.22 -2.14
N LEU A 382 21.75 27.39 -2.88
CA LEU A 382 21.90 25.93 -2.88
C LEU A 382 22.93 25.40 -3.90
N PHE A 383 23.46 26.28 -4.77
CA PHE A 383 24.32 25.87 -5.87
C PHE A 383 25.57 25.10 -5.45
N LEU A 384 26.28 25.59 -4.44
CA LEU A 384 27.50 24.94 -3.95
C LEU A 384 27.21 23.58 -3.31
N ASP A 385 26.09 23.46 -2.60
CA ASP A 385 25.68 22.19 -1.98
C ASP A 385 25.33 21.15 -3.05
N ILE A 386 24.59 21.54 -4.09
CA ILE A 386 24.27 20.65 -5.22
C ILE A 386 25.53 20.23 -5.96
N LEU A 387 26.46 21.15 -6.21
CA LEU A 387 27.77 20.81 -6.81
C LEU A 387 28.56 19.84 -5.92
N LYS A 388 28.53 20.03 -4.60
CA LYS A 388 29.19 19.13 -3.65
C LYS A 388 28.57 17.73 -3.65
N PHE A 389 27.24 17.63 -3.69
CA PHE A 389 26.57 16.34 -3.83
C PHE A 389 26.93 15.68 -5.17
N GLY A 390 26.92 16.45 -6.26
CA GLY A 390 27.28 15.97 -7.58
C GLY A 390 28.74 15.51 -7.69
N SER A 391 29.68 16.23 -7.09
CA SER A 391 31.11 15.89 -7.12
C SER A 391 31.47 14.67 -6.27
N GLN A 392 30.62 14.33 -5.29
CA GLN A 392 30.72 13.11 -4.48
C GLN A 392 29.95 11.94 -5.08
N ALA A 393 29.17 12.17 -6.14
CA ALA A 393 28.38 11.13 -6.78
C ALA A 393 29.25 10.23 -7.67
N ASN A 394 28.89 8.96 -7.71
CA ASN A 394 29.48 8.00 -8.64
C ASN A 394 28.65 7.96 -9.92
N ILE A 395 29.33 7.99 -11.05
CA ILE A 395 28.70 7.95 -12.38
C ILE A 395 28.87 6.53 -12.94
N THR A 396 27.77 5.92 -13.38
CA THR A 396 27.79 4.67 -14.15
C THR A 396 28.08 5.02 -15.63
N PRO A 397 29.23 4.63 -16.20
CA PRO A 397 29.62 5.05 -17.54
C PRO A 397 28.63 4.65 -18.64
N GLU A 398 27.96 3.51 -18.48
CA GLU A 398 26.97 2.98 -19.41
C GLU A 398 25.69 3.82 -19.45
N GLU A 399 25.29 4.39 -18.30
CA GLU A 399 24.06 5.18 -18.17
C GLU A 399 24.26 6.63 -18.62
N HIS A 400 25.50 7.15 -18.54
CA HIS A 400 25.81 8.56 -18.79
C HIS A 400 27.10 8.78 -19.60
N PRO A 401 27.20 8.26 -20.84
CA PRO A 401 28.43 8.34 -21.64
C PRO A 401 28.87 9.77 -21.95
N GLU A 402 27.93 10.68 -22.22
CA GLU A 402 28.23 12.09 -22.49
C GLU A 402 28.81 12.83 -21.27
N LEU A 403 28.34 12.49 -20.06
CA LEU A 403 28.84 13.09 -18.84
C LEU A 403 30.28 12.63 -18.57
N VAL A 404 30.59 11.36 -18.84
CA VAL A 404 31.94 10.81 -18.73
C VAL A 404 32.89 11.57 -19.67
N GLU A 405 32.52 11.78 -20.93
CA GLU A 405 33.34 12.54 -21.87
C GLU A 405 33.60 13.97 -21.38
N ARG A 406 32.56 14.66 -20.90
CA ARG A 406 32.69 16.01 -20.32
C ARG A 406 33.58 16.03 -19.08
N VAL A 407 33.47 15.05 -18.19
CA VAL A 407 34.33 14.94 -17.00
C VAL A 407 35.78 14.69 -17.39
N LEU A 408 36.03 13.82 -18.38
CA LEU A 408 37.37 13.59 -18.91
C LEU A 408 37.95 14.84 -19.57
N GLN A 409 37.13 15.61 -20.29
CA GLN A 409 37.53 16.90 -20.84
C GLN A 409 37.84 17.91 -19.74
N MET A 410 36.99 18.03 -18.72
CA MET A 410 37.21 18.89 -17.55
C MET A 410 38.51 18.49 -16.82
N ARG A 411 38.80 17.20 -16.70
CA ARG A 411 40.05 16.70 -16.12
C ARG A 411 41.28 17.19 -16.89
N ARG A 412 41.24 17.17 -18.21
CA ARG A 412 42.31 17.70 -19.07
C ARG A 412 42.47 19.21 -18.88
N LEU A 413 41.38 19.97 -18.98
CA LEU A 413 41.40 21.42 -18.81
C LEU A 413 41.87 21.86 -17.41
N PHE A 414 41.46 21.12 -16.37
CA PHE A 414 41.90 21.38 -15.01
C PHE A 414 43.40 21.16 -14.86
N ARG A 415 43.94 20.07 -15.42
CA ARG A 415 45.39 19.83 -15.44
C ARG A 415 46.12 20.94 -16.20
N GLU A 416 45.74 21.23 -17.44
CA GLU A 416 46.39 22.26 -18.26
C GLU A 416 46.46 23.62 -17.57
N ARG A 417 45.40 23.98 -16.82
CA ARG A 417 45.32 25.28 -16.14
C ARG A 417 46.01 25.32 -14.79
N TYR A 418 45.97 24.23 -14.02
CA TYR A 418 46.33 24.25 -12.60
C TYR A 418 47.47 23.30 -12.22
N GLU A 419 48.07 22.55 -13.15
CA GLU A 419 49.17 21.62 -12.88
C GLU A 419 50.36 22.32 -12.23
N VAL A 420 50.73 23.51 -12.70
CA VAL A 420 51.84 24.29 -12.11
C VAL A 420 51.48 24.85 -10.74
N GLN A 421 50.24 25.34 -10.58
CA GLN A 421 49.80 25.96 -9.33
C GLN A 421 49.72 24.97 -8.17
N PHE A 422 49.24 23.75 -8.43
CA PHE A 422 49.12 22.70 -7.42
C PHE A 422 50.21 21.64 -7.53
N ALA A 423 51.34 21.93 -8.21
CA ALA A 423 52.42 20.97 -8.40
C ALA A 423 53.01 20.44 -7.08
N GLU A 424 52.97 21.26 -6.02
CA GLU A 424 53.47 20.90 -4.69
C GLU A 424 52.42 20.18 -3.83
N ASP A 425 51.13 20.33 -4.14
CA ASP A 425 50.02 19.82 -3.33
C ASP A 425 49.31 18.59 -3.94
N ILE A 426 49.32 18.45 -5.28
CA ILE A 426 48.56 17.45 -6.03
C ILE A 426 49.45 16.82 -7.09
N GLU A 427 49.67 15.50 -7.00
CA GLU A 427 50.34 14.75 -8.06
C GLU A 427 49.32 14.34 -9.13
N PHE A 428 49.39 15.01 -10.29
CA PHE A 428 48.52 14.73 -11.43
C PHE A 428 48.84 13.38 -12.06
N PHE A 429 47.81 12.71 -12.57
CA PHE A 429 47.93 11.40 -13.19
C PHE A 429 48.83 11.42 -14.43
N ASP A 430 49.91 10.64 -14.39
CA ASP A 430 50.84 10.42 -15.50
C ASP A 430 51.23 8.93 -15.57
N GLN A 431 50.83 8.25 -16.64
CA GLN A 431 51.12 6.82 -16.86
C GLN A 431 52.61 6.53 -17.06
N ARG A 432 53.45 7.55 -17.29
CA ARG A 432 54.89 7.40 -17.51
C ARG A 432 55.72 7.64 -16.25
N ARG A 433 55.10 8.00 -15.12
CA ARG A 433 55.79 8.35 -13.88
C ARG A 433 55.43 7.38 -12.75
N TYR A 434 56.44 6.92 -12.02
CA TYR A 434 56.25 6.06 -10.86
C TYR A 434 55.80 6.87 -9.63
N LEU A 435 54.65 6.53 -9.06
CA LEU A 435 54.04 7.10 -7.86
C LEU A 435 54.67 6.48 -6.60
N ASN A 436 55.58 7.22 -5.97
CA ASN A 436 56.33 6.75 -4.79
C ASN A 436 55.46 6.49 -3.55
N TYR A 437 54.27 7.08 -3.50
CA TYR A 437 53.29 6.96 -2.40
C TYR A 437 52.18 5.94 -2.74
N GLY A 438 52.23 5.31 -3.92
CA GLY A 438 51.32 4.25 -4.34
C GLY A 438 51.94 2.88 -4.16
N SER A 439 51.11 1.85 -3.95
CA SER A 439 51.59 0.46 -4.03
C SER A 439 52.10 0.12 -5.43
N ILE A 440 52.92 -0.93 -5.55
CA ILE A 440 53.39 -1.42 -6.86
C ILE A 440 52.20 -1.72 -7.77
N LEU A 441 51.14 -2.34 -7.24
CA LEU A 441 49.93 -2.62 -8.00
C LEU A 441 49.22 -1.35 -8.48
N LYS A 442 49.14 -0.30 -7.64
CA LYS A 442 48.57 0.99 -8.05
C LYS A 442 49.39 1.64 -9.18
N ASN A 443 50.71 1.47 -9.15
CA ASN A 443 51.64 1.85 -10.22
C ASN A 443 51.54 0.98 -11.48
N ILE A 444 50.92 -0.19 -11.42
CA ILE A 444 50.70 -1.05 -12.59
C ILE A 444 49.34 -0.75 -13.21
N VAL A 445 48.30 -0.66 -12.37
CA VAL A 445 46.91 -0.57 -12.82
C VAL A 445 46.53 0.86 -13.20
N PHE A 446 47.10 1.89 -12.52
CA PHE A 446 46.83 3.31 -12.82
C PHE A 446 45.32 3.63 -12.95
N GLY A 447 44.50 2.91 -12.20
CA GLY A 447 43.04 2.91 -12.25
C GLY A 447 42.48 2.26 -10.98
N ASP A 448 41.15 2.21 -10.86
CA ASP A 448 40.46 1.57 -9.75
C ASP A 448 39.55 0.45 -10.26
N PHE A 449 39.14 -0.45 -9.38
CA PHE A 449 38.25 -1.55 -9.73
C PHE A 449 36.87 -1.02 -10.13
N ILE A 450 36.30 -1.61 -11.20
CA ILE A 450 34.94 -1.28 -11.67
C ILE A 450 33.90 -1.70 -10.60
N GLU A 451 34.19 -2.74 -9.81
CA GLU A 451 33.29 -3.23 -8.76
C GLU A 451 33.54 -2.54 -7.40
N ARG A 452 32.50 -1.89 -6.84
CA ARG A 452 32.54 -1.16 -5.55
C ARG A 452 32.96 -1.96 -4.32
N ARG A 453 33.07 -3.30 -4.40
CA ARG A 453 33.45 -4.16 -3.27
C ARG A 453 34.93 -4.56 -3.29
N ALA A 454 35.61 -4.40 -4.41
CA ALA A 454 37.02 -4.74 -4.52
C ALA A 454 37.86 -3.49 -4.21
N ARG A 455 38.77 -3.58 -3.25
CA ARG A 455 39.85 -2.61 -3.12
C ARG A 455 41.01 -3.08 -3.96
N LEU A 456 41.81 -2.15 -4.47
CA LEU A 456 43.09 -2.47 -5.12
C LEU A 456 43.97 -3.40 -4.26
N GLU A 457 43.85 -3.30 -2.95
CA GLU A 457 44.58 -4.14 -1.99
C GLU A 457 44.18 -5.63 -2.06
N ASP A 458 42.97 -5.95 -2.51
CA ASP A 458 42.44 -7.32 -2.58
C ASP A 458 42.73 -8.01 -3.94
N ALA A 459 43.23 -7.27 -4.93
CA ALA A 459 43.44 -7.74 -6.31
C ALA A 459 44.38 -8.95 -6.41
N LEU A 460 45.36 -9.05 -5.51
CA LEU A 460 46.32 -10.16 -5.46
C LEU A 460 45.69 -11.49 -5.01
N SER A 461 44.40 -11.49 -4.66
CA SER A 461 43.63 -12.69 -4.32
C SER A 461 42.63 -13.11 -5.42
N ASP A 462 42.45 -12.27 -6.46
CA ASP A 462 41.59 -12.58 -7.61
C ASP A 462 42.38 -13.35 -8.66
N ARG A 463 41.80 -14.46 -9.15
CA ARG A 463 42.42 -15.31 -10.18
C ARG A 463 42.68 -14.55 -11.49
N HIS A 464 41.87 -13.55 -11.83
CA HIS A 464 42.06 -12.77 -13.06
C HIS A 464 43.32 -11.90 -13.08
N PHE A 465 43.93 -11.63 -11.92
CA PHE A 465 45.15 -10.82 -11.82
C PHE A 465 46.43 -11.65 -11.65
N ILE A 466 46.28 -12.94 -11.34
CA ILE A 466 47.40 -13.87 -11.08
C ILE A 466 47.68 -14.75 -12.30
N GLU A 467 46.66 -15.06 -13.12
CA GLU A 467 46.79 -15.66 -14.46
C GLU A 467 47.05 -14.59 -15.52
#